data_AF-A0A355E8A7-F1
#
_entry.id   AF-A0A355E8A7-F1
#
_cell.length_a   1.000
_cell.length_b   1.000
_cell.length_c   1.000
_cell.angle_alpha   90.00
_cell.angle_beta   90.00
_cell.angle_gamma   90.00
#
_symmetry.space_group_name_H-M   'P 1'
#
loop_
_entity.id
_entity.type
_entity.pdbx_description
1 polymer ?
#
loop_
_entity_poly.entity_id
_entity_poly.type
_entity_poly.pdbx_seq_one_letter_code
_entity_poly.pdbx_strand_id
1 'polypeptide(L)'
;MQNGRFRYRPTGQTAKARRAPRRGGDGRAAAAGAGRRPAEAGGERSRVPAIDGAVRVLRYLATRAEGGGVTEIGRACHLSKSSAHGIVKALEAHGFVVTVDPSKRYVLGAALVQLAEAARSQHTAVLLARPLLEEVARETRLACFLAVPYNATEFLVLE
;
A
#
# COMPACT_ATOMS: atom_id res chain seq x y z
N MET A 1 -32.96 -3.42 5.23
CA MET A 1 -32.58 -3.67 3.82
C MET A 1 -32.71 -2.38 3.03
N GLN A 2 -31.61 -1.81 2.51
CA GLN A 2 -31.62 -0.79 1.45
C GLN A 2 -30.19 -0.62 0.92
N ASN A 3 -29.81 -1.42 -0.10
CA ASN A 3 -28.48 -1.36 -0.67
C ASN A 3 -28.41 -0.27 -1.75
N GLY A 4 -27.79 0.87 -1.42
CA GLY A 4 -27.58 1.98 -2.33
C GLY A 4 -26.71 1.56 -3.53
N ARG A 5 -27.29 1.59 -4.74
CA ARG A 5 -26.62 1.24 -5.99
C ARG A 5 -25.59 2.30 -6.41
N PHE A 6 -24.33 2.16 -6.00
CA PHE A 6 -23.23 2.93 -6.58
C PHE A 6 -22.90 2.40 -7.99
N ARG A 7 -23.06 3.26 -9.00
CA ARG A 7 -22.69 2.95 -10.39
C ARG A 7 -21.27 3.42 -10.68
N TYR A 8 -20.38 2.47 -10.94
CA TYR A 8 -19.03 2.73 -11.44
C TYR A 8 -19.05 3.02 -12.97
N ARG A 9 -18.27 4.01 -13.42
CA ARG A 9 -18.04 4.33 -14.84
C ARG A 9 -16.53 4.28 -15.15
N PRO A 10 -16.04 3.36 -16.00
CA PRO A 10 -14.67 3.40 -16.51
C PRO A 10 -14.53 4.45 -17.62
N THR A 11 -13.40 5.17 -17.65
CA THR A 11 -13.10 6.16 -18.70
C THR A 11 -11.70 5.98 -19.28
N GLY A 12 -11.63 5.79 -20.60
CA GLY A 12 -10.62 6.43 -21.46
C GLY A 12 -9.17 5.96 -21.36
N GLN A 13 -8.83 4.96 -22.17
CA GLN A 13 -7.46 4.53 -22.47
C GLN A 13 -6.82 5.42 -23.57
N THR A 14 -5.59 5.92 -23.38
CA THR A 14 -4.69 6.34 -24.49
C THR A 14 -3.22 6.14 -24.15
N ALA A 15 -2.41 5.79 -25.16
CA ALA A 15 -0.98 5.52 -25.07
C ALA A 15 -0.15 6.41 -26.02
N LYS A 16 1.19 6.44 -25.81
CA LYS A 16 2.34 6.94 -26.65
C LYS A 16 3.27 7.85 -25.82
N ALA A 17 4.57 8.04 -26.10
CA ALA A 17 5.61 7.19 -26.72
C ALA A 17 7.02 7.84 -26.55
N ARG A 18 8.06 7.02 -26.28
CA ARG A 18 9.50 7.16 -26.67
C ARG A 18 10.22 8.54 -26.60
N ARG A 19 11.31 8.64 -25.80
CA ARG A 19 12.74 8.68 -26.27
C ARG A 19 13.76 8.91 -25.14
N ALA A 20 14.97 8.39 -25.36
CA ALA A 20 16.25 8.73 -24.72
C ALA A 20 17.30 8.89 -25.87
N PRO A 21 18.64 9.04 -25.68
CA PRO A 21 19.46 9.23 -24.47
C PRO A 21 20.51 10.38 -24.63
N ARG A 22 21.47 10.52 -23.69
CA ARG A 22 22.90 10.89 -23.95
C ARG A 22 23.82 10.61 -22.73
N ARG A 23 25.15 10.73 -22.92
CA ARG A 23 26.21 9.91 -22.30
C ARG A 23 27.47 10.74 -21.93
N GLY A 24 28.24 10.28 -20.92
CA GLY A 24 29.53 10.84 -20.43
C GLY A 24 29.50 10.90 -18.89
N GLY A 25 30.49 10.45 -18.09
CA GLY A 25 31.94 10.29 -18.29
C GLY A 25 32.66 11.52 -17.70
N ASP A 26 33.68 11.47 -16.82
CA ASP A 26 34.47 10.39 -16.20
C ASP A 26 35.02 10.89 -14.83
N GLY A 27 35.65 10.03 -14.01
CA GLY A 27 36.46 10.50 -12.86
C GLY A 27 36.74 9.48 -11.75
N ARG A 28 38.01 9.06 -11.59
CA ARG A 28 38.55 8.32 -10.42
C ARG A 28 39.10 9.35 -9.38
N ALA A 29 39.54 9.04 -8.15
CA ALA A 29 39.94 7.79 -7.48
C ALA A 29 39.98 7.95 -5.93
N ALA A 30 40.04 6.83 -5.18
CA ALA A 30 40.69 6.62 -3.86
C ALA A 30 40.32 7.53 -2.64
N ALA A 31 40.46 7.17 -1.35
CA ALA A 31 40.47 5.94 -0.55
C ALA A 31 40.29 6.39 0.95
N ALA A 32 40.28 5.59 2.04
CA ALA A 32 40.45 4.16 2.30
C ALA A 32 39.74 3.74 3.62
N GLY A 33 39.61 2.43 3.88
CA GLY A 33 39.72 1.78 5.20
C GLY A 33 38.83 2.20 6.39
N ALA A 34 37.80 1.40 6.69
CA ALA A 34 37.49 0.91 8.06
C ALA A 34 36.49 -0.25 7.98
N GLY A 35 36.76 -1.36 8.67
CA GLY A 35 35.91 -2.55 8.64
C GLY A 35 34.52 -2.29 9.24
N ARG A 36 33.47 -2.39 8.42
CA ARG A 36 32.11 -2.71 8.87
C ARG A 36 31.63 -3.93 8.12
N ARG A 37 31.00 -4.85 8.86
CA ARG A 37 30.36 -6.06 8.33
C ARG A 37 29.47 -5.68 7.13
N PRO A 38 29.38 -6.49 6.07
CA PRO A 38 28.49 -6.18 4.95
C PRO A 38 27.06 -6.09 5.47
N ALA A 39 26.58 -4.85 5.66
CA ALA A 39 25.19 -4.60 5.92
C ALA A 39 24.41 -5.10 4.71
N GLU A 40 23.38 -5.90 4.96
CA GLU A 40 22.68 -6.67 3.96
C GLU A 40 22.25 -5.76 2.80
N ALA A 41 22.72 -6.09 1.60
CA ALA A 41 22.27 -5.47 0.36
C ALA A 41 20.86 -5.98 0.04
N GLY A 42 19.89 -5.58 0.87
CA GLY A 42 18.51 -6.04 0.87
C GLY A 42 17.75 -5.58 -0.36
N GLY A 43 17.86 -6.37 -1.43
CA GLY A 43 16.93 -6.40 -2.56
C GLY A 43 17.02 -5.24 -3.54
N GLU A 44 16.92 -5.56 -4.83
CA GLU A 44 16.63 -4.55 -5.84
C GLU A 44 15.32 -3.83 -5.50
N ARG A 45 15.38 -2.51 -5.27
CA ARG A 45 14.20 -1.66 -5.23
C ARG A 45 13.34 -1.93 -6.46
N SER A 46 12.07 -2.26 -6.23
CA SER A 46 11.08 -2.67 -7.23
C SER A 46 11.25 -1.97 -8.58
N ARG A 47 11.35 -2.78 -9.64
CA ARG A 47 11.62 -2.30 -11.00
C ARG A 47 10.45 -1.48 -11.61
N VAL A 48 9.35 -1.27 -10.87
CA VAL A 48 8.15 -0.55 -11.33
C VAL A 48 7.70 0.51 -10.30
N PRO A 49 8.23 1.74 -10.35
CA PRO A 49 7.94 2.81 -9.37
C PRO A 49 6.45 3.19 -9.21
N ALA A 50 5.61 2.87 -10.20
CA ALA A 50 4.17 3.11 -10.12
C ALA A 50 3.47 2.23 -9.08
N ILE A 51 3.92 0.99 -8.89
CA ILE A 51 3.35 0.05 -7.90
C ILE A 51 3.72 0.50 -6.49
N ASP A 52 5.00 0.81 -6.25
CA ASP A 52 5.49 1.35 -4.98
C ASP A 52 4.76 2.65 -4.61
N GLY A 53 4.53 3.52 -5.60
CA GLY A 53 3.71 4.72 -5.46
C GLY A 53 2.29 4.39 -5.02
N ALA A 54 1.61 3.46 -5.71
CA ALA A 54 0.26 3.02 -5.37
C ALA A 54 0.15 2.41 -3.96
N VAL A 55 1.09 1.55 -3.56
CA VAL A 55 1.15 0.97 -2.20
C VAL A 55 1.34 2.05 -1.14
N ARG A 56 2.16 3.08 -1.42
CA ARG A 56 2.39 4.21 -0.50
C ARG A 56 1.17 5.12 -0.39
N VAL A 57 0.42 5.35 -1.47
CA VAL A 57 -0.91 6.00 -1.40
C VAL A 57 -1.87 5.15 -0.56
N LEU A 58 -1.86 3.83 -0.79
CA LEU A 58 -2.51 2.78 0.00
C LEU A 58 -2.38 3.02 1.52
N ARG A 59 -1.15 2.86 2.01
CA ARG A 59 -0.79 2.99 3.42
C ARG A 59 -1.03 4.42 3.96
N TYR A 60 -0.81 5.46 3.16
CA TYR A 60 -1.08 6.85 3.57
C TYR A 60 -2.56 7.09 3.88
N LEU A 61 -3.47 6.65 3.00
CA LEU A 61 -4.92 6.81 3.20
C LEU A 61 -5.46 5.92 4.32
N ALA A 62 -4.87 4.75 4.54
CA ALA A 62 -5.24 3.88 5.68
C ALA A 62 -5.03 4.54 7.06
N THR A 63 -4.18 5.57 7.15
CA THR A 63 -3.91 6.31 8.40
C THR A 63 -4.78 7.56 8.60
N ARG A 64 -5.75 7.84 7.70
CA ARG A 64 -6.54 9.09 7.70
C ARG A 64 -8.01 8.82 7.42
N ALA A 65 -8.85 8.94 8.45
CA ALA A 65 -10.31 8.78 8.33
C ALA A 65 -10.93 9.82 7.38
N GLU A 66 -10.37 11.03 7.38
CA GLU A 66 -10.76 12.15 6.51
C GLU A 66 -10.25 12.02 5.06
N GLY A 67 -9.41 11.03 4.77
CA GLY A 67 -8.73 10.83 3.48
C GLY A 67 -7.60 11.84 3.21
N GLY A 68 -7.32 12.08 1.93
CA GLY A 68 -6.32 13.07 1.50
C GLY A 68 -6.58 13.65 0.11
N GLY A 69 -6.25 14.92 -0.08
CA GLY A 69 -6.25 15.58 -1.38
C GLY A 69 -5.00 15.21 -2.19
N VAL A 70 -5.09 15.28 -3.54
CA VAL A 70 -4.02 14.78 -4.43
C VAL A 70 -2.65 15.43 -4.21
N THR A 71 -2.61 16.68 -3.76
CA THR A 71 -1.37 17.41 -3.42
C THR A 71 -0.75 16.94 -2.09
N GLU A 72 -1.60 16.61 -1.11
CA GLU A 72 -1.18 16.11 0.20
C GLU A 72 -0.61 14.69 0.06
N ILE A 73 -1.34 13.84 -0.68
CA ILE A 73 -0.90 12.51 -1.13
C ILE A 73 0.44 12.62 -1.87
N GLY A 74 0.57 13.53 -2.83
CA GLY A 74 1.82 13.73 -3.57
C GLY A 74 3.02 14.05 -2.68
N ARG A 75 2.85 14.96 -1.71
CA ARG A 75 3.91 15.33 -0.75
C ARG A 75 4.28 14.17 0.18
N ALA A 76 3.29 13.59 0.85
CA ALA A 76 3.49 12.50 1.82
C ALA A 76 4.04 11.22 1.17
N CYS A 77 3.58 10.90 -0.04
CA CYS A 77 4.06 9.77 -0.82
C CYS A 77 5.27 10.10 -1.71
N HIS A 78 5.93 11.26 -1.56
CA HIS A 78 7.09 11.67 -2.37
C HIS A 78 6.90 11.45 -3.89
N LEU A 79 5.71 11.73 -4.40
CA LEU A 79 5.32 11.59 -5.81
C LEU A 79 5.26 12.97 -6.46
N SER A 80 5.61 13.04 -7.75
CA SER A 80 5.31 14.24 -8.56
C SER A 80 3.78 14.46 -8.60
N LYS A 81 3.34 15.71 -8.77
CA LYS A 81 1.90 16.03 -8.89
C LYS A 81 1.20 15.22 -9.99
N SER A 82 1.89 15.00 -11.11
CA SER A 82 1.39 14.18 -12.23
C SER A 82 1.31 12.69 -11.86
N SER A 83 2.35 12.15 -11.23
CA SER A 83 2.40 10.75 -10.77
C SER A 83 1.34 10.46 -9.71
N ALA A 84 1.18 11.35 -8.72
CA ALA A 84 0.15 11.23 -7.69
C ALA A 84 -1.26 11.25 -8.29
N HIS A 85 -1.52 12.16 -9.23
CA HIS A 85 -2.81 12.22 -9.91
C HIS A 85 -3.09 10.96 -10.74
N GLY A 86 -2.12 10.49 -11.53
CA GLY A 86 -2.25 9.28 -12.35
C GLY A 86 -2.48 8.02 -11.51
N ILE A 87 -1.71 7.85 -10.42
CA ILE A 87 -1.85 6.72 -9.49
C ILE A 87 -3.21 6.76 -8.80
N VAL A 88 -3.61 7.90 -8.24
CA VAL A 88 -4.90 8.05 -7.55
C VAL A 88 -6.07 7.81 -8.50
N LYS A 89 -6.02 8.31 -9.75
CA LYS A 89 -7.05 8.06 -10.76
C LYS A 89 -7.09 6.61 -11.22
N ALA A 90 -5.96 5.91 -11.31
CA ALA A 90 -5.93 4.48 -11.57
C ALA A 90 -6.54 3.67 -10.42
N LEU A 91 -6.20 3.99 -9.16
CA LEU A 91 -6.78 3.34 -7.98
C LEU A 91 -8.28 3.59 -7.85
N GLU A 92 -8.75 4.80 -8.16
CA GLU A 92 -10.18 5.13 -8.25
C GLU A 92 -10.88 4.38 -9.38
N ALA A 93 -10.23 4.26 -10.54
CA ALA A 93 -10.72 3.45 -11.65
C ALA A 93 -10.80 1.95 -11.31
N HIS A 94 -10.17 1.46 -10.24
CA HIS A 94 -10.33 0.08 -9.75
C HIS A 94 -11.12 -0.02 -8.43
N GLY A 95 -11.70 1.08 -7.94
CA GLY A 95 -12.50 1.09 -6.71
C GLY A 95 -11.70 0.84 -5.41
N PHE A 96 -10.36 0.86 -5.47
CA PHE A 96 -9.49 0.79 -4.30
C PHE A 96 -9.43 2.11 -3.54
N VAL A 97 -9.77 3.20 -4.22
CA VAL A 97 -9.91 4.56 -3.70
C VAL A 97 -11.24 5.12 -4.21
N VAL A 98 -11.88 6.02 -3.46
CA VAL A 98 -13.03 6.79 -3.94
C VAL A 98 -12.86 8.27 -3.59
N THR A 99 -13.33 9.16 -4.47
CA THR A 99 -13.43 10.60 -4.15
C THR A 99 -14.65 10.86 -3.28
N VAL A 100 -14.47 11.65 -2.22
CA VAL A 100 -15.56 12.25 -1.44
C VAL A 100 -15.82 13.65 -2.01
N ASP A 101 -17.00 13.84 -2.60
CA ASP A 101 -17.50 15.15 -3.02
C ASP A 101 -18.22 15.86 -1.86
N PRO A 102 -18.19 17.22 -1.81
CA PRO A 102 -17.52 18.14 -2.73
C PRO A 102 -16.04 18.40 -2.38
N SER A 103 -15.51 17.75 -1.33
CA SER A 103 -14.20 18.09 -0.76
C SER A 103 -13.00 17.67 -1.63
N LYS A 104 -13.22 16.83 -2.66
CA LYS A 104 -12.19 16.29 -3.57
C LYS A 104 -11.06 15.56 -2.84
N ARG A 105 -11.37 15.00 -1.67
CA ARG A 105 -10.46 14.17 -0.89
C ARG A 105 -10.71 12.70 -1.23
N TYR A 106 -9.64 11.94 -1.30
CA TYR A 106 -9.65 10.53 -1.65
C TYR A 106 -9.59 9.70 -0.37
N VAL A 107 -10.46 8.71 -0.25
CA VAL A 107 -10.51 7.73 0.86
C VAL A 107 -10.38 6.31 0.32
N LEU A 108 -10.12 5.33 1.19
CA LEU A 108 -10.09 3.91 0.80
C LEU A 108 -11.45 3.44 0.28
N GLY A 109 -11.44 2.67 -0.80
CA GLY A 109 -12.63 2.16 -1.47
C GLY A 109 -12.94 0.70 -1.15
N ALA A 110 -14.21 0.30 -1.35
CA ALA A 110 -14.73 -1.02 -0.95
C ALA A 110 -14.08 -2.22 -1.66
N ALA A 111 -13.36 -2.03 -2.77
CA ALA A 111 -12.61 -3.12 -3.39
C ALA A 111 -11.52 -3.69 -2.47
N LEU A 112 -10.97 -2.88 -1.56
CA LEU A 112 -10.01 -3.34 -0.55
C LEU A 112 -10.64 -4.26 0.49
N VAL A 113 -11.92 -4.06 0.83
CA VAL A 113 -12.64 -4.94 1.77
C VAL A 113 -12.81 -6.33 1.15
N GLN A 114 -13.14 -6.39 -0.15
CA GLN A 114 -13.26 -7.66 -0.89
C GLN A 114 -11.92 -8.40 -0.98
N LEU A 115 -10.82 -7.67 -1.25
CA LEU A 115 -9.48 -8.26 -1.23
C LEU A 115 -9.06 -8.71 0.17
N ALA A 116 -9.38 -7.95 1.21
CA ALA A 116 -9.07 -8.31 2.59
C ALA A 116 -9.79 -9.60 3.02
N GLU A 117 -11.05 -9.78 2.65
CA GLU A 117 -11.80 -10.99 2.98
C GLU A 117 -11.32 -12.21 2.18
N ALA A 118 -10.99 -12.04 0.89
CA ALA A 118 -10.35 -13.08 0.08
C ALA A 118 -8.96 -13.46 0.65
N ALA A 119 -8.18 -12.50 1.13
CA ALA A 119 -6.91 -12.78 1.79
C ALA A 119 -7.11 -13.50 3.14
N ARG A 120 -8.09 -13.08 3.96
CA ARG A 120 -8.42 -13.74 5.23
C ARG A 120 -8.81 -15.21 5.03
N SER A 121 -9.60 -15.52 4.01
CA SER A 121 -10.01 -16.91 3.73
C SER A 121 -8.86 -17.82 3.28
N GLN A 122 -7.79 -17.27 2.71
CA GLN A 122 -6.58 -18.01 2.32
C GLN A 122 -5.64 -18.31 3.49
N HIS A 123 -5.72 -17.56 4.60
CA HIS A 123 -4.86 -17.73 5.76
C HIS A 123 -5.57 -18.54 6.86
N THR A 124 -5.88 -19.81 6.58
CA THR A 124 -6.68 -20.71 7.45
C THR A 124 -6.24 -20.75 8.92
N ALA A 125 -4.94 -20.59 9.20
CA ALA A 125 -4.42 -20.52 10.57
C ALA A 125 -5.07 -19.39 11.41
N VAL A 126 -5.42 -18.26 10.78
CA VAL A 126 -6.12 -17.13 11.42
C VAL A 126 -7.54 -17.52 11.82
N LEU A 127 -8.24 -18.24 10.94
CA LEU A 127 -9.62 -18.69 11.18
C LEU A 127 -9.68 -19.76 12.28
N LEU A 128 -8.70 -20.67 12.33
CA LEU A 128 -8.61 -21.72 13.34
C LEU A 128 -8.14 -21.21 14.71
N ALA A 129 -7.26 -20.21 14.75
CA ALA A 129 -6.73 -19.68 15.99
C ALA A 129 -7.73 -18.79 16.75
N ARG A 130 -8.63 -18.09 16.04
CA ARG A 130 -9.65 -17.20 16.61
C ARG A 130 -10.38 -17.78 17.85
N PRO A 131 -11.08 -18.93 17.76
CA PRO A 131 -11.81 -19.48 18.91
C PRO A 131 -10.88 -19.92 20.06
N LEU A 132 -9.67 -20.38 19.75
CA LEU A 132 -8.68 -20.78 20.76
C LEU A 132 -8.14 -19.57 21.54
N LEU A 133 -7.92 -18.44 20.86
CA LEU A 133 -7.50 -17.18 21.50
C LEU A 133 -8.62 -16.62 22.39
N GLU A 134 -9.87 -16.69 21.95
CA GLU A 134 -11.04 -16.26 22.73
C GLU A 134 -11.20 -17.12 24.00
N GLU A 135 -10.97 -18.42 23.90
CA GLU A 135 -10.98 -19.34 25.04
C GLU A 135 -9.87 -19.02 26.05
N VAL A 136 -8.61 -18.89 25.59
CA VAL A 136 -7.48 -18.55 26.47
C VAL A 136 -7.65 -17.15 27.08
N ALA A 137 -8.14 -16.17 26.33
CA ALA A 137 -8.41 -14.83 26.85
C ALA A 137 -9.50 -14.84 27.93
N ARG A 138 -10.56 -15.65 27.74
CA ARG A 138 -11.64 -15.85 28.71
C ARG A 138 -11.15 -16.50 30.00
N GLU A 139 -10.28 -17.50 29.91
CA GLU A 139 -9.75 -18.21 31.07
C GLU A 139 -8.71 -17.40 31.85
N THR A 140 -7.76 -16.78 31.13
CA THR A 140 -6.67 -16.00 31.73
C THR A 140 -7.09 -14.60 32.18
N ARG A 141 -8.18 -14.06 31.62
CA ARG A 141 -8.59 -12.65 31.70
C ARG A 141 -7.50 -11.67 31.22
N LEU A 142 -6.69 -12.11 30.25
CA LEU A 142 -5.66 -11.31 29.57
C LEU A 142 -6.02 -11.13 28.10
N ALA A 143 -5.46 -10.08 27.48
CA ALA A 143 -5.54 -9.91 26.03
C ALA A 143 -4.61 -10.91 25.34
N CYS A 144 -5.16 -11.74 24.45
CA CYS A 144 -4.41 -12.72 23.66
C CYS A 144 -4.39 -12.27 22.20
N PHE A 145 -3.24 -12.41 21.54
CA PHE A 145 -3.03 -11.98 20.16
C PHE A 145 -2.31 -13.08 19.38
N LEU A 146 -2.64 -13.25 18.10
CA LEU A 146 -1.85 -14.06 17.18
C LEU A 146 -0.99 -13.16 16.29
N ALA A 147 0.32 -13.45 16.23
CA ALA A 147 1.23 -12.83 15.29
C ALA A 147 1.63 -13.84 14.21
N VAL A 148 1.28 -13.57 12.95
CA VAL A 148 1.72 -14.37 11.79
C VAL A 148 2.79 -13.57 11.04
N PRO A 149 3.97 -14.14 10.72
CA PRO A 149 4.99 -13.43 9.94
C PRO A 149 4.45 -13.07 8.55
N TYR A 150 4.49 -11.79 8.21
CA TYR A 150 4.04 -11.27 6.90
C TYR A 150 5.23 -11.06 5.95
N ASN A 151 6.39 -10.67 6.49
CA ASN A 151 7.68 -10.72 5.82
C ASN A 151 8.81 -10.89 6.87
N ALA A 152 10.07 -10.68 6.48
CA ALA A 152 11.22 -10.85 7.38
C ALA A 152 11.26 -9.88 8.58
N THR A 153 10.47 -8.80 8.57
CA THR A 153 10.50 -7.74 9.61
C THR A 153 9.12 -7.28 10.11
N GLU A 154 8.03 -7.56 9.38
CA GLU A 154 6.66 -7.22 9.75
C GLU A 154 5.85 -8.50 10.09
N PHE A 155 5.10 -8.46 11.19
CA PHE A 155 4.11 -9.47 11.57
C PHE A 155 2.70 -8.90 11.41
N LEU A 156 1.77 -9.72 10.93
CA LEU A 156 0.34 -9.45 10.98
C LEU A 156 -0.16 -9.86 12.38
N VAL A 157 -0.45 -8.86 13.22
CA VAL A 157 -1.09 -9.07 14.53
C VAL A 157 -2.60 -9.13 14.35
N LEU A 158 -3.22 -10.09 15.02
CA LEU A 158 -4.64 -10.38 14.98
C LEU A 158 -5.14 -10.43 16.42
N GLU A 159 -5.98 -9.45 16.76
CA GLU A 159 -6.72 -9.34 18.03
C GLU A 159 -7.96 -10.23 17.96
#